data_AF-A0A7Y5F8I7-F1
#
_entry.id   AF-A0A7Y5F8I7-F1
#
_cell.length_a   1.000
_cell.length_b   1.000
_cell.length_c   1.000
_cell.angle_alpha   90.00
_cell.angle_beta   90.00
_cell.angle_gamma   90.00
#
_symmetry.space_group_name_H-M   'P 1'
#
loop_
_entity.id
_entity.type
_entity.pdbx_description
1 polymer ?
#
loop_
_entity_poly.entity_id
_entity_poly.type
_entity_poly.pdbx_seq_one_letter_code
_entity_poly.pdbx_strand_id
1 'polypeptide(L)'
;PEEFRFTPFLVYEEGPNGEQQDRCTSCGICSKVCPPQCIWIVQTNDPETGRPIPEPQEFFIDVDICMNCGLCAEYCPFDAIKMDHDFEMSVYNRHETNIFNKARLSKPASYYAGIRPRNFEAEETIRREKEAKKAARKGA
;
A
#
# COMPACT_ATOMS: atom_id res chain seq x y z
N PRO A 1 -7.36 -18.43 2.77
CA PRO A 1 -7.58 -18.14 4.20
C PRO A 1 -7.40 -16.64 4.44
N GLU A 2 -8.10 -16.03 5.41
CA GLU A 2 -8.00 -14.57 5.64
C GLU A 2 -6.59 -14.10 6.00
N GLU A 3 -5.81 -14.93 6.70
CA GLU A 3 -4.42 -14.59 7.07
C GLU A 3 -3.37 -15.01 6.02
N PHE A 4 -3.80 -15.48 4.85
CA PHE A 4 -2.86 -15.87 3.80
C PHE A 4 -2.09 -14.64 3.29
N ARG A 5 -0.78 -14.79 3.15
CA ARG A 5 0.12 -13.70 2.74
C ARG A 5 1.01 -14.16 1.60
N PHE A 6 0.96 -13.44 0.48
CA PHE A 6 1.88 -13.68 -0.63
C PHE A 6 2.53 -12.37 -1.08
N THR A 7 2.11 -11.77 -2.19
CA THR A 7 2.67 -10.50 -2.65
C THR A 7 2.03 -9.34 -1.90
N PRO A 8 2.81 -8.31 -1.53
CA PRO A 8 2.23 -7.06 -1.07
C PRO A 8 1.56 -6.29 -2.23
N PHE A 9 0.51 -5.54 -1.92
CA PHE A 9 -0.19 -4.65 -2.86
C PHE A 9 -0.51 -3.30 -2.20
N LEU A 10 -0.71 -2.26 -3.00
CA LEU A 10 -1.02 -0.91 -2.54
C LEU A 10 -2.54 -0.67 -2.55
N VAL A 11 -3.05 -0.03 -1.51
CA VAL A 11 -4.47 0.29 -1.37
C VAL A 11 -4.73 1.73 -1.81
N TYR A 12 -5.72 1.91 -2.68
CA TYR A 12 -6.31 3.22 -2.99
C TYR A 12 -7.79 3.27 -2.64
N GLU A 13 -8.29 4.47 -2.39
CA GLU A 13 -9.71 4.76 -2.23
C GLU A 13 -10.28 5.26 -3.55
N GLU A 14 -11.53 4.89 -3.83
CA GLU A 14 -12.27 5.37 -4.98
C GLU A 14 -13.08 6.60 -4.57
N GLY A 15 -12.74 7.75 -5.14
CA GLY A 15 -13.47 9.00 -4.96
C GLY A 15 -14.85 8.98 -5.65
N PRO A 16 -15.76 9.90 -5.29
CA PRO A 16 -17.12 9.96 -5.84
C PRO A 16 -17.16 10.17 -7.36
N ASN A 17 -16.09 10.69 -7.97
CA ASN A 17 -15.96 10.92 -9.41
C ASN A 17 -15.09 9.87 -10.12
N GLY A 18 -14.73 8.76 -9.46
CA GLY A 18 -13.83 7.74 -10.00
C GLY A 18 -12.34 8.08 -9.89
N GLU A 19 -11.99 9.13 -9.13
CA GLU A 19 -10.60 9.48 -8.84
C GLU A 19 -9.97 8.43 -7.91
N GLN A 20 -8.76 7.98 -8.24
CA GLN A 20 -7.99 7.08 -7.37
C GLN A 20 -7.18 7.91 -6.39
N GLN A 21 -7.45 7.73 -5.09
CA GLN A 21 -6.69 8.36 -4.02
C GLN A 21 -5.84 7.31 -3.32
N ASP A 22 -4.55 7.29 -3.60
CA ASP A 22 -3.62 6.37 -2.94
C ASP A 22 -3.55 6.64 -1.44
N ARG A 23 -3.60 5.58 -0.62
CA ARG A 23 -3.29 5.70 0.82
C ARG A 23 -1.80 5.92 1.09
N CYS A 24 -0.94 5.59 0.12
CA CYS A 24 0.50 5.65 0.27
C CYS A 24 1.01 7.09 0.26
N THR A 25 1.82 7.46 1.25
CA THR A 25 2.39 8.81 1.37
C THR A 25 3.87 8.88 0.99
N SER A 26 4.43 7.81 0.42
CA SER A 26 5.86 7.69 0.09
C SER A 26 6.84 7.87 1.26
N CYS A 27 6.42 7.59 2.50
CA CYS A 27 7.25 7.75 3.71
C CYS A 27 8.50 6.85 3.81
N GLY A 28 8.59 5.80 2.99
CA GLY A 28 9.77 4.91 2.93
C GLY A 28 9.92 3.88 4.05
N ILE A 29 9.00 3.82 5.03
CA ILE A 29 9.10 2.88 6.17
C ILE A 29 9.09 1.42 5.69
N CYS A 30 8.20 1.08 4.75
CA CYS A 30 8.11 -0.27 4.20
C CYS A 30 9.39 -0.72 3.49
N SER A 31 10.09 0.19 2.81
CA SER A 31 11.38 -0.09 2.18
C SER A 31 12.47 -0.31 3.22
N LYS A 32 12.51 0.52 4.28
CA LYS A 32 13.50 0.40 5.37
C LYS A 32 13.35 -0.89 6.19
N VAL A 33 12.13 -1.33 6.44
CA VAL A 33 11.86 -2.55 7.22
C VAL A 33 11.99 -3.83 6.39
N CYS A 34 12.00 -3.72 5.05
CA CYS A 34 12.10 -4.86 4.15
C CYS A 34 13.46 -5.57 4.32
N PRO A 35 13.52 -6.80 4.87
CA PRO A 35 14.78 -7.47 5.12
C PRO A 35 15.65 -7.69 3.86
N PRO A 36 15.07 -8.11 2.71
CA PRO A 36 15.86 -8.26 1.49
C PRO A 36 15.94 -6.98 0.64
N GLN A 37 15.41 -5.85 1.13
CA GLN A 37 15.45 -4.54 0.48
C GLN A 37 14.92 -4.53 -0.98
N CYS A 38 13.79 -5.19 -1.22
CA CYS A 38 13.21 -5.36 -2.56
C CYS A 38 12.18 -4.30 -2.96
N ILE A 39 12.04 -3.20 -2.18
CA ILE A 39 11.04 -2.16 -2.38
C ILE A 39 11.73 -0.83 -2.73
N TRP A 40 11.39 -0.27 -3.88
CA TRP A 40 11.87 1.03 -4.36
C TRP A 40 10.73 2.04 -4.43
N ILE A 41 10.96 3.27 -3.95
CA ILE A 41 9.92 4.31 -3.87
C ILE A 41 10.53 5.62 -4.34
N VAL A 42 9.85 6.27 -5.28
CA VAL A 42 10.15 7.65 -5.71
C VAL A 42 9.03 8.54 -5.22
N GLN A 43 9.39 9.52 -4.41
CA GLN A 43 8.46 10.49 -3.85
C GLN A 43 8.13 11.57 -4.87
N THR A 44 6.85 11.94 -4.97
CA THR A 44 6.43 13.07 -5.79
C THR A 44 6.85 14.38 -5.12
N ASN A 45 7.42 15.30 -5.90
CA ASN A 45 7.70 16.66 -5.45
C ASN A 45 6.79 17.64 -6.19
N ASP A 46 6.37 18.68 -5.47
CA ASP A 46 5.64 19.81 -6.00
C ASP A 46 6.49 20.52 -7.07
N PRO A 47 6.00 20.68 -8.31
CA PRO A 47 6.75 21.33 -9.39
C PRO A 47 7.08 22.80 -9.12
N GLU A 48 6.26 23.52 -8.35
CA GLU A 48 6.43 24.94 -8.05
C GLU A 48 7.30 25.15 -6.81
N THR A 49 7.04 24.39 -5.75
CA THR A 49 7.71 24.59 -4.45
C THR A 49 8.90 23.66 -4.22
N GLY A 50 9.04 22.59 -5.02
CA GLY A 50 10.04 21.54 -4.85
C GLY A 50 9.86 20.70 -3.58
N ARG A 51 8.78 20.91 -2.84
CA ARG A 51 8.52 20.23 -1.57
C ARG A 51 7.90 18.85 -1.81
N PRO A 52 8.17 17.86 -0.95
CA PRO A 52 7.57 16.55 -1.11
C PRO A 52 6.05 16.57 -0.88
N ILE A 53 5.33 15.91 -1.79
CA ILE A 53 3.89 15.66 -1.72
C ILE A 53 3.68 14.27 -1.11
N PRO A 54 2.63 14.05 -0.29
CA PRO A 54 2.33 12.75 0.29
C PRO A 54 1.72 11.77 -0.73
N GLU A 55 2.39 11.56 -1.86
CA GLU A 55 1.99 10.65 -2.94
C GLU A 55 3.24 10.06 -3.61
N PRO A 56 3.29 8.73 -3.85
CA PRO A 56 4.39 8.11 -4.59
C PRO A 56 4.25 8.40 -6.09
N GLN A 57 5.33 8.95 -6.67
CA GLN A 57 5.47 9.08 -8.12
C GLN A 57 5.68 7.69 -8.73
N GLU A 58 6.58 6.92 -8.13
CA GLU A 58 6.84 5.54 -8.51
C GLU A 58 6.95 4.65 -7.27
N PHE A 59 6.53 3.41 -7.43
CA PHE A 59 6.64 2.38 -6.41
C PHE A 59 6.93 1.06 -7.12
N PHE A 60 7.98 0.37 -6.72
CA PHE A 60 8.34 -0.92 -7.30
C PHE A 60 8.62 -1.95 -6.22
N ILE A 61 8.24 -3.19 -6.50
CA ILE A 61 8.58 -4.36 -5.69
C ILE A 61 9.13 -5.44 -6.61
N ASP A 62 10.36 -5.88 -6.35
CA ASP A 62 10.88 -7.12 -6.96
C ASP A 62 10.29 -8.31 -6.20
N VAL A 63 9.34 -9.02 -6.83
CA VAL A 63 8.64 -10.15 -6.20
C VAL A 63 9.47 -11.43 -6.16
N ASP A 64 10.53 -11.53 -6.96
CA ASP A 64 11.45 -12.67 -6.93
C ASP A 64 12.38 -12.61 -5.72
N ILE A 65 12.66 -11.41 -5.21
CA ILE A 65 13.46 -11.18 -4.00
C ILE A 65 12.58 -11.13 -2.74
N CYS A 66 11.30 -10.78 -2.90
CA CYS A 66 10.37 -10.70 -1.79
C CYS A 66 10.19 -12.05 -1.09
N MET A 67 10.46 -12.11 0.22
CA MET A 67 10.24 -13.31 1.03
C MET A 67 8.84 -13.40 1.67
N ASN A 68 7.90 -12.58 1.18
CA ASN A 68 6.49 -12.56 1.60
C ASN A 68 6.24 -12.40 3.11
N CYS A 69 7.19 -11.80 3.85
CA CYS A 69 7.19 -11.78 5.32
C CYS A 69 6.05 -10.99 5.97
N GLY A 70 5.47 -9.99 5.28
CA GLY A 70 4.37 -9.17 5.81
C GLY A 70 4.79 -7.92 6.58
N LEU A 71 6.08 -7.75 6.89
CA LEU A 71 6.58 -6.60 7.67
C LEU A 71 6.23 -5.24 7.04
N CYS A 72 6.24 -5.16 5.71
CA CYS A 72 5.86 -3.92 5.03
C CYS A 72 4.40 -3.52 5.31
N ALA A 73 3.49 -4.49 5.44
CA ALA A 73 2.09 -4.25 5.77
C ALA A 73 1.89 -3.90 7.25
N GLU A 74 2.57 -4.61 8.16
CA GLU A 74 2.46 -4.38 9.60
C GLU A 74 3.00 -3.02 10.05
N TYR A 75 4.10 -2.57 9.43
CA TYR A 75 4.76 -1.31 9.80
C TYR A 75 4.22 -0.10 9.05
N CYS A 76 3.26 -0.26 8.15
CA CYS A 76 2.68 0.86 7.43
C CYS A 76 1.76 1.67 8.35
N PRO A 77 2.10 2.94 8.69
CA PRO A 77 1.27 3.71 9.62
C PRO A 77 0.00 4.28 8.96
N PHE A 78 -0.14 4.13 7.64
CA PHE A 78 -1.24 4.67 6.83
C PHE A 78 -2.13 3.57 6.24
N ASP A 79 -1.91 2.31 6.62
CA ASP A 79 -2.65 1.16 6.07
C ASP A 79 -2.68 1.13 4.53
N ALA A 80 -1.57 1.53 3.91
CA ALA A 80 -1.45 1.73 2.49
C ALA A 80 -0.93 0.54 1.70
N ILE A 81 -0.27 -0.41 2.37
CA ILE A 81 0.26 -1.63 1.78
C ILE A 81 -0.27 -2.83 2.57
N LYS A 82 -0.81 -3.82 1.87
CA LYS A 82 -1.45 -5.00 2.47
C LYS A 82 -0.97 -6.27 1.75
N MET A 83 -1.18 -7.43 2.35
CA MET A 83 -0.76 -8.71 1.80
C MET A 83 -1.87 -9.35 0.98
N ASP A 84 -1.54 -9.76 -0.24
CA ASP A 84 -2.45 -10.33 -1.22
C ASP A 84 -2.61 -11.85 -1.06
N HIS A 85 -3.64 -12.38 -1.73
CA HIS A 85 -3.91 -13.80 -1.89
C HIS A 85 -3.55 -14.36 -3.26
N ASP A 86 -3.15 -13.52 -4.21
CA ASP A 86 -2.70 -13.98 -5.52
C ASP A 86 -1.35 -14.71 -5.41
N PHE A 87 -1.34 -16.00 -5.75
CA PHE A 87 -0.14 -16.85 -5.75
C PHE A 87 0.23 -17.35 -7.16
N GLU A 88 -0.63 -17.14 -8.17
CA GLU A 88 -0.48 -17.71 -9.51
C GLU A 88 0.28 -16.77 -10.44
N MET A 89 1.52 -16.45 -10.08
CA MET A 89 2.33 -15.42 -10.77
C MET A 89 3.61 -15.98 -11.42
N SER A 90 3.59 -17.24 -11.83
CA SER A 90 4.71 -17.85 -12.56
C SER A 90 4.84 -17.24 -13.96
N VAL A 91 6.04 -16.79 -14.30
CA VAL A 91 6.35 -16.19 -15.61
C VAL A 91 7.67 -16.74 -16.15
N TYR A 92 7.87 -16.66 -17.46
CA TYR A 92 9.11 -17.09 -18.11
C TYR A 92 10.22 -16.02 -18.07
N ASN A 93 9.85 -14.74 -18.09
CA ASN A 93 10.80 -13.63 -18.09
C ASN A 93 10.65 -12.78 -16.82
N ARG A 94 11.67 -12.86 -15.97
CA ARG A 94 11.77 -12.09 -14.72
C ARG A 94 11.72 -10.58 -14.95
N HIS A 95 12.54 -10.05 -15.86
CA HIS A 95 12.79 -8.62 -15.96
C HIS A 95 11.59 -7.85 -16.52
N GLU A 96 10.73 -8.52 -17.27
CA GLU A 96 9.53 -7.92 -17.84
C GLU A 96 8.35 -7.92 -16.88
N THR A 97 8.23 -8.95 -16.02
CA THR A 97 6.97 -9.21 -15.32
C THR A 97 7.10 -9.36 -13.81
N ASN A 98 8.28 -9.63 -13.24
CA ASN A 98 8.44 -9.85 -11.79
C ASN A 98 8.93 -8.62 -11.01
N ILE A 99 9.04 -7.48 -11.69
CA ILE A 99 9.20 -6.18 -11.03
C ILE A 99 7.85 -5.48 -11.12
N PHE A 100 7.10 -5.50 -10.02
CA PHE A 100 5.75 -4.95 -9.99
C PHE A 100 5.85 -3.45 -9.78
N ASN A 101 5.31 -2.67 -10.72
CA ASN A 101 5.21 -1.23 -10.61
C ASN A 101 3.95 -0.81 -9.82
N LYS A 102 3.84 0.49 -9.51
CA LYS A 102 2.73 1.09 -8.78
C LYS A 102 1.38 0.68 -9.39
N ALA A 103 1.22 0.83 -10.70
CA ALA A 103 -0.01 0.51 -11.40
C ALA A 103 -0.46 -0.95 -11.21
N ARG A 104 0.47 -1.91 -11.22
CA ARG A 104 0.16 -3.33 -10.99
C ARG A 104 -0.13 -3.63 -9.51
N LEU A 105 0.51 -2.91 -8.60
CA LEU A 105 0.32 -3.09 -7.16
C LEU A 105 -0.96 -2.43 -6.66
N SER A 106 -1.46 -1.40 -7.34
CA SER A 106 -2.63 -0.64 -6.90
C SER A 106 -3.92 -1.44 -7.01
N LYS A 107 -4.60 -1.64 -5.88
CA LYS A 107 -5.93 -2.26 -5.78
C LYS A 107 -6.85 -1.41 -4.91
N PRO A 108 -8.17 -1.40 -5.18
CA PRO A 108 -9.11 -0.60 -4.41
C PRO A 108 -9.28 -1.17 -3.00
N ALA A 109 -9.67 -0.33 -2.04
CA ALA A 109 -9.99 -0.77 -0.67
C ALA A 109 -11.10 -1.84 -0.64
N SER A 110 -12.03 -1.82 -1.60
CA SER A 110 -13.06 -2.85 -1.80
C SER A 110 -12.47 -4.23 -2.09
N TYR A 111 -11.33 -4.30 -2.80
CA TYR A 111 -10.62 -5.57 -3.02
C TYR A 111 -10.11 -6.15 -1.70
N TYR A 112 -9.49 -5.30 -0.87
CA TYR A 112 -8.99 -5.70 0.45
C TYR A 112 -10.12 -6.20 1.36
N ALA A 113 -11.27 -5.50 1.35
CA ALA A 113 -12.48 -5.92 2.06
C ALA A 113 -12.97 -7.32 1.62
N GLY A 114 -12.82 -7.65 0.34
CA GLY A 114 -13.19 -8.95 -0.21
C GLY A 114 -12.28 -10.09 0.24
N ILE A 115 -10.96 -9.87 0.27
CA ILE A 115 -10.00 -10.90 0.66
C ILE A 115 -9.86 -11.06 2.19
N ARG A 116 -10.06 -9.98 2.96
CA ARG A 116 -9.90 -9.95 4.42
C ARG A 116 -11.01 -9.16 5.14
N PRO A 117 -12.25 -9.67 5.17
CA PRO A 117 -13.40 -8.92 5.66
C PRO A 117 -13.33 -8.53 7.15
N ARG A 118 -12.87 -9.43 8.04
CA ARG A 118 -12.81 -9.15 9.48
C ARG A 118 -11.68 -8.17 9.79
N ASN A 119 -10.52 -8.33 9.16
CA ASN A 119 -9.39 -7.43 9.38
C ASN A 119 -9.72 -6.04 8.83
N PHE A 120 -10.35 -5.96 7.65
CA PHE A 120 -10.78 -4.69 7.08
C PHE A 120 -11.75 -3.93 7.99
N GLU A 121 -12.78 -4.60 8.51
CA GLU A 121 -13.74 -3.97 9.43
C GLU A 121 -13.06 -3.44 10.71
N ALA A 122 -12.15 -4.23 11.29
CA ALA A 122 -11.39 -3.82 12.48
C ALA A 122 -10.47 -2.62 12.19
N GLU A 123 -9.77 -2.62 11.06
CA GLU A 123 -8.89 -1.50 10.68
C GLU A 123 -9.68 -0.22 10.36
N GLU A 124 -10.82 -0.33 9.67
CA GLU A 124 -11.67 0.81 9.33
C GLU A 124 -12.33 1.45 10.54
N THR A 125 -12.75 0.64 11.53
CA THR A 125 -13.27 1.18 12.79
C THR A 125 -12.21 1.98 13.54
N ILE A 126 -10.99 1.46 13.65
CA ILE A 126 -9.84 2.16 14.23
C ILE A 126 -9.53 3.46 13.46
N ARG A 127 -9.56 3.42 12.12
CA ARG A 127 -9.33 4.59 11.27
C ARG A 127 -10.36 5.69 11.52
N ARG A 128 -11.66 5.35 11.48
CA ARG A 128 -12.77 6.28 11.74
C ARG A 128 -12.68 6.90 13.14
N GLU A 129 -12.31 6.11 14.15
CA GLU A 129 -12.10 6.63 15.50
C GLU A 129 -10.93 7.62 15.57
N LYS A 130 -9.80 7.33 14.92
CA LYS A 130 -8.64 8.23 14.86
C LYS A 130 -8.99 9.54 14.15
N GLU A 131 -9.74 9.45 13.06
CA GLU A 131 -10.22 10.62 12.30
C GLU A 131 -11.20 11.47 13.12
N ALA A 132 -12.17 10.84 13.80
CA ALA A 132 -13.11 11.53 14.67
C ALA A 132 -12.39 12.23 15.84
N LYS A 133 -11.41 11.58 16.48
CA LYS A 133 -10.57 12.18 17.53
C LYS A 133 -9.76 13.37 17.00
N LYS A 134 -9.19 13.26 15.79
CA LYS A 134 -8.44 14.34 15.13
C LYS A 134 -9.35 15.52 14.79
N ALA A 135 -10.57 15.26 14.31
CA ALA A 135 -11.56 16.29 14.01
C ALA A 135 -12.02 17.03 15.27
N ALA A 136 -12.33 16.30 16.35
CA ALA A 136 -12.70 16.86 17.64
C ALA A 136 -11.60 17.78 18.21
N ARG A 137 -10.33 17.38 18.10
CA ARG A 137 -9.19 18.22 18.53
C ARG A 137 -9.00 19.47 17.68
N LYS A 138 -9.38 19.44 16.39
CA LYS A 138 -9.25 20.61 15.49
C LYS A 138 -10.40 21.60 15.62
N GLY A 139 -11.54 21.16 16.17
CA GLY A 139 -12.72 21.99 16.44
C GLY A 139 -12.78 22.61 17.84
N ALA A 140 -11.83 22.28 18.73
CA ALA A 140 -11.64 22.88 20.05
C ALA A 140 -10.51 23.91 20.02
#